data_AF-A0A9P8PJ68-F1
#
_entry.id   AF-A0A9P8PJ68-F1
#
_cell.length_a   1.000
_cell.length_b   1.000
_cell.length_c   1.000
_cell.angle_alpha   90.00
_cell.angle_beta   90.00
_cell.angle_gamma   90.00
#
_symmetry.space_group_name_H-M   'P 1'
#
loop_
_entity.id
_entity.type
_entity.pdbx_description
1 polymer ?
#
loop_
_entity_poly.entity_id
_entity_poly.type
_entity_poly.pdbx_seq_one_letter_code
_entity_poly.pdbx_strand_id
1 'polypeptide(L)'
;MSILQKIPSINCFGLPLYLGVELALGIAILNKMSGFYGLLSIFTGHPLDLSQWIFYFFSILIIPFYLNGLKNILKPKVINFAPILVLFSVDTLISLWFVIYFALEWLLNEDVKFEKKPGQDYSKSASENFEFGWIICTSIIIQAVRLYSTLVIFSFYKRLLRLTTIQGEDVGIDDIELDLKNRNIIEQNFYKIQIGCYKILKGKI
;
A
#
# COMPACT_ATOMS: atom_id res chain seq x y z
N MET A 1 8.90 12.09 -23.20
CA MET A 1 7.51 12.08 -22.68
C MET A 1 7.48 11.14 -21.48
N SER A 2 7.22 11.64 -20.27
CA SER A 2 7.25 10.84 -19.03
C SER A 2 6.22 9.69 -19.12
N ILE A 3 6.58 8.49 -18.64
CA ILE A 3 5.67 7.33 -18.52
C ILE A 3 4.36 7.73 -17.82
N LEU A 4 4.41 8.71 -16.91
CA LEU A 4 3.27 9.23 -16.17
C LEU A 4 2.21 9.93 -17.03
N GLN A 5 2.60 10.48 -18.19
CA GLN A 5 1.66 11.18 -19.07
C GLN A 5 0.75 10.22 -19.83
N LYS A 6 1.19 8.99 -20.11
CA LYS A 6 0.43 7.99 -20.87
C LYS A 6 -0.70 7.30 -20.07
N ILE A 7 -0.62 7.29 -18.74
CA ILE A 7 -1.62 6.63 -17.89
C ILE A 7 -2.85 7.53 -17.69
N PRO A 8 -4.08 7.02 -17.85
CA PRO A 8 -5.31 7.80 -17.70
C PRO A 8 -5.47 8.30 -16.27
N SER A 9 -5.91 9.56 -16.11
CA SER A 9 -6.27 10.12 -14.80
C SER A 9 -7.69 9.69 -14.44
N ILE A 10 -7.85 9.14 -13.24
CA ILE A 10 -9.15 8.72 -12.70
C ILE A 10 -9.72 9.81 -11.80
N ASN A 11 -11.05 9.97 -11.86
CA ASN A 11 -11.80 10.82 -10.95
C ASN A 11 -12.21 10.02 -9.71
N CYS A 12 -12.13 10.63 -8.53
CA CYS A 12 -12.51 9.99 -7.27
C CYS A 12 -14.05 10.02 -7.06
N PHE A 13 -14.84 9.39 -7.93
CA PHE A 13 -16.32 9.38 -7.84
C PHE A 13 -16.96 10.78 -7.68
N GLY A 14 -16.38 11.81 -8.31
CA GLY A 14 -16.83 13.21 -8.18
C GLY A 14 -16.34 13.95 -6.93
N LEU A 15 -15.65 13.27 -6.01
CA LEU A 15 -15.01 13.87 -4.84
C LEU A 15 -13.64 14.47 -5.18
N PRO A 16 -13.15 15.42 -4.35
CA PRO A 16 -11.79 15.91 -4.47
C PRO A 16 -10.75 14.79 -4.35
N LEU A 17 -9.74 14.80 -5.21
CA LEU A 17 -8.67 13.79 -5.22
C LEU A 17 -7.94 13.68 -3.87
N TYR A 18 -7.75 14.79 -3.16
CA TYR A 18 -7.08 14.77 -1.85
C TYR A 18 -7.85 13.90 -0.84
N LEU A 19 -9.18 13.93 -0.88
CA LEU A 19 -10.04 13.12 0.01
C LEU A 19 -9.91 11.64 -0.32
N GLY A 20 -9.84 11.30 -1.61
CA GLY A 20 -9.60 9.92 -2.04
C GLY A 20 -8.24 9.39 -1.56
N VAL A 21 -7.20 10.21 -1.60
CA VAL A 21 -5.88 9.87 -1.07
C VAL A 21 -5.89 9.76 0.45
N GLU A 22 -6.56 10.67 1.14
CA GLU A 22 -6.71 10.64 2.60
C GLU A 22 -7.38 9.34 3.08
N LEU A 23 -8.50 8.97 2.46
CA LEU A 23 -9.20 7.71 2.76
C LEU A 23 -8.33 6.49 2.43
N ALA A 24 -7.68 6.49 1.27
CA ALA A 24 -6.80 5.38 0.87
C ALA A 24 -5.64 5.18 1.87
N LEU A 25 -4.99 6.26 2.28
CA LEU A 25 -3.90 6.21 3.27
C LEU A 25 -4.41 5.82 4.65
N GLY A 26 -5.55 6.36 5.10
CA GLY A 26 -6.15 6.02 6.38
C GLY A 26 -6.48 4.52 6.48
N ILE A 27 -7.16 3.97 5.47
CA ILE A 27 -7.48 2.53 5.40
C ILE A 27 -6.19 1.70 5.31
N ALA A 28 -5.21 2.13 4.52
CA ALA A 28 -3.95 1.40 4.39
C ALA A 28 -3.16 1.35 5.70
N ILE A 29 -3.13 2.44 6.48
CA ILE A 29 -2.49 2.46 7.80
C ILE A 29 -3.16 1.45 8.74
N LEU A 30 -4.50 1.46 8.80
CA LEU A 30 -5.24 0.50 9.61
C LEU A 30 -4.93 -0.94 9.19
N ASN A 31 -4.88 -1.23 7.90
CA ASN A 31 -4.47 -2.54 7.39
C ASN A 31 -3.04 -2.89 7.83
N LYS A 32 -2.10 -1.94 7.75
CA LYS A 32 -0.70 -2.16 8.14
C LYS A 32 -0.47 -2.34 9.64
N MET A 33 -1.43 -1.99 10.48
CA MET A 33 -1.39 -2.32 11.91
C MET A 33 -1.37 -3.83 12.16
N SER A 34 -1.82 -4.66 11.20
CA SER A 34 -1.64 -6.12 11.24
C SER A 34 -0.19 -6.55 11.47
N GLY A 35 0.81 -5.76 11.03
CA GLY A 35 2.22 -6.03 11.31
C GLY A 35 2.55 -6.00 12.80
N PHE A 36 2.01 -5.03 13.55
CA PHE A 36 2.19 -4.97 15.00
C PHE A 36 1.51 -6.16 15.69
N TYR A 37 0.25 -6.45 15.34
CA TYR A 37 -0.48 -7.58 15.92
C TYR A 37 0.18 -8.93 15.58
N GLY A 38 0.72 -9.08 14.37
CA GLY A 38 1.46 -10.26 13.93
C GLY A 38 2.73 -10.51 14.74
N LEU A 39 3.54 -9.47 14.98
CA LEU A 39 4.74 -9.60 15.82
C LEU A 39 4.43 -9.83 17.30
N LEU A 40 3.28 -9.35 17.80
CA LEU A 40 2.88 -9.61 19.19
C LEU A 40 2.63 -11.10 19.46
N SER A 41 2.38 -11.92 18.43
CA SER A 41 2.19 -13.37 18.57
C SER A 41 3.41 -14.09 19.17
N ILE A 42 4.62 -13.53 19.04
CA ILE A 42 5.84 -14.06 19.64
C ILE A 42 5.73 -14.12 21.16
N PHE A 43 5.11 -13.11 21.78
CA PHE A 43 4.90 -13.08 23.24
C PHE A 43 3.89 -14.13 23.72
N THR A 44 3.10 -14.70 22.80
CA THR A 44 2.16 -15.79 23.10
C THR A 44 2.75 -17.18 22.83
N GLY A 45 4.02 -17.26 22.39
CA GLY A 45 4.70 -18.52 22.10
C GLY A 45 4.40 -19.11 20.72
N HIS A 46 3.79 -18.33 19.82
CA HIS A 46 3.53 -18.78 18.45
C HIS A 46 4.80 -18.66 17.58
N PRO A 47 5.27 -19.75 16.94
CA PRO A 47 6.40 -19.66 16.01
C PRO A 47 6.00 -18.88 14.76
N LEU A 48 6.90 -18.03 14.27
CA LEU A 48 6.69 -17.24 13.06
C LEU A 48 7.51 -17.77 11.90
N ASP A 49 6.85 -17.99 10.77
CA ASP A 49 7.50 -18.35 9.52
C ASP A 49 8.20 -17.16 8.87
N LEU A 50 9.19 -17.42 8.02
CA LEU A 50 9.98 -16.40 7.33
C LEU A 50 9.10 -15.46 6.48
N SER A 51 8.05 -15.98 5.84
CA SER A 51 7.09 -15.19 5.06
C SER A 51 6.31 -14.19 5.94
N GLN A 52 5.89 -14.63 7.13
CA GLN A 52 5.20 -13.81 8.11
C GLN A 52 6.12 -12.71 8.65
N TRP A 53 7.38 -13.04 8.96
CA TRP A 53 8.39 -12.06 9.35
C TRP A 53 8.55 -10.95 8.33
N ILE A 54 8.75 -11.29 7.06
CA ILE A 54 8.89 -10.31 5.97
C ILE A 54 7.63 -9.45 5.87
N PHE A 55 6.45 -10.06 5.90
CA PHE A 55 5.18 -9.35 5.77
C PHE A 55 4.94 -8.36 6.93
N TYR A 56 5.21 -8.76 8.18
CA TYR A 56 4.98 -7.93 9.35
C TYR A 56 5.98 -6.77 9.44
N PHE A 57 7.27 -7.03 9.21
CA PHE A 57 8.28 -5.96 9.19
C PHE A 57 8.03 -4.97 8.06
N PHE A 58 7.72 -5.44 6.85
CA PHE A 58 7.37 -4.57 5.73
C PHE A 58 6.15 -3.71 6.06
N SER A 59 5.13 -4.31 6.67
CA SER A 59 3.91 -3.59 7.06
C SER A 59 4.19 -2.45 8.06
N ILE A 60 5.03 -2.69 9.07
CA ILE A 60 5.42 -1.65 10.04
C ILE A 60 6.28 -0.56 9.37
N LEU A 61 7.22 -0.94 8.51
CA LEU A 61 8.17 -0.03 7.88
C LEU A 61 7.49 1.03 6.99
N ILE A 62 6.35 0.69 6.36
CA ILE A 62 5.64 1.61 5.46
C ILE A 62 4.84 2.68 6.21
N ILE A 63 4.38 2.39 7.44
CA ILE A 63 3.47 3.27 8.20
C ILE A 63 3.98 4.72 8.32
N PRO A 64 5.26 5.00 8.64
CA PRO A 64 5.77 6.37 8.70
C PRO A 64 5.59 7.15 7.40
N PHE A 65 5.70 6.50 6.23
CA PHE A 65 5.49 7.15 4.94
C PHE A 65 4.02 7.53 4.72
N TYR A 66 3.09 6.65 5.10
CA TYR A 66 1.65 6.93 5.01
C TYR A 66 1.21 8.01 6.00
N LEU A 67 1.72 7.99 7.22
CA LEU A 67 1.50 9.05 8.21
C LEU A 67 2.02 10.41 7.73
N ASN A 68 3.21 10.43 7.12
CA ASN A 68 3.75 11.64 6.51
C ASN A 68 2.86 12.14 5.36
N GLY A 69 2.27 11.24 4.58
CA GLY A 69 1.28 11.55 3.55
C GLY A 69 0.05 12.25 4.11
N LEU A 70 -0.57 11.66 5.13
CA LEU A 70 -1.74 12.23 5.79
C LEU A 70 -1.43 13.60 6.39
N LYS A 71 -0.29 13.75 7.09
CA LYS A 71 0.11 15.03 7.69
C LYS A 71 0.28 16.15 6.67
N ASN A 72 0.75 15.83 5.46
CA ASN A 72 1.04 16.82 4.43
C ASN A 72 -0.02 16.87 3.32
N ILE A 73 -1.18 16.22 3.46
CA ILE A 73 -2.18 16.13 2.39
C ILE A 73 -2.78 17.48 2.00
N LEU A 74 -2.91 18.40 2.97
CA LEU A 74 -3.44 19.75 2.77
C LEU A 74 -2.41 20.72 2.15
N LYS A 75 -1.12 20.44 2.33
CA LYS A 75 0.00 21.22 1.74
C LYS A 75 0.96 20.26 1.04
N PRO A 76 0.50 19.60 -0.05
CA PRO A 76 1.22 18.49 -0.63
C PRO A 76 2.49 18.97 -1.33
N LYS A 77 3.60 18.26 -1.07
CA LYS A 77 4.86 18.44 -1.79
C LYS A 77 5.15 17.20 -2.62
N VAL A 78 5.56 17.38 -3.86
CA VAL A 78 5.86 16.28 -4.79
C VAL A 78 6.85 15.29 -4.19
N ILE A 79 7.93 15.79 -3.58
CA ILE A 79 8.99 14.96 -2.99
C ILE A 79 8.47 14.04 -1.86
N ASN A 80 7.47 14.50 -1.09
CA ASN A 80 6.87 13.73 0.00
C ASN A 80 5.90 12.65 -0.51
N PHE A 81 5.21 12.93 -1.63
CA PHE A 81 4.23 12.00 -2.21
C PHE A 81 4.83 11.00 -3.20
N ALA A 82 6.04 11.24 -3.69
CA ALA A 82 6.78 10.31 -4.54
C ALA A 82 6.99 8.92 -3.88
N PRO A 83 7.57 8.80 -2.67
CA PRO A 83 7.72 7.49 -2.03
C PRO A 83 6.38 6.86 -1.68
N ILE A 84 5.36 7.65 -1.34
CA ILE A 84 4.02 7.14 -1.02
C ILE A 84 3.44 6.42 -2.23
N LEU A 85 3.50 7.03 -3.42
CA LEU A 85 3.02 6.42 -4.64
C LEU A 85 3.76 5.11 -4.95
N VAL A 86 5.09 5.11 -4.85
CA VAL A 86 5.91 3.90 -5.09
C VAL A 86 5.58 2.80 -4.09
N LEU A 87 5.61 3.11 -2.79
CA LEU A 87 5.36 2.15 -1.72
C LEU A 87 3.94 1.60 -1.77
N PHE A 88 2.93 2.43 -2.04
CA PHE A 88 1.54 1.99 -2.15
C PHE A 88 1.33 1.08 -3.38
N SER A 89 2.02 1.37 -4.49
CA SER A 89 1.99 0.52 -5.68
C SER A 89 2.64 -0.84 -5.41
N VAL A 90 3.83 -0.84 -4.80
CA VAL A 90 4.54 -2.07 -4.41
C VAL A 90 3.71 -2.87 -3.40
N ASP A 91 3.11 -2.20 -2.41
CA ASP A 91 2.24 -2.84 -1.43
C ASP A 91 1.02 -3.50 -2.07
N THR A 92 0.45 -2.86 -3.10
CA THR A 92 -0.67 -3.44 -3.87
C THR A 92 -0.22 -4.67 -4.64
N LEU A 93 0.95 -4.64 -5.28
CA LEU A 93 1.51 -5.81 -5.97
C LEU A 93 1.84 -6.97 -5.01
N ILE A 94 2.44 -6.66 -3.87
CA ILE A 94 2.72 -7.65 -2.82
C ILE A 94 1.42 -8.24 -2.29
N SER A 95 0.38 -7.42 -2.08
CA SER A 95 -0.92 -7.91 -1.64
C SER A 95 -1.55 -8.82 -2.68
N LEU A 96 -1.44 -8.50 -3.98
CA LEU A 96 -1.91 -9.36 -5.07
C LEU A 96 -1.17 -10.70 -5.07
N TRP A 97 0.15 -10.67 -4.90
CA TRP A 97 0.96 -11.86 -4.77
C TRP A 97 0.50 -12.74 -3.60
N PHE A 98 0.31 -12.16 -2.41
CA PHE A 98 -0.13 -12.91 -1.24
C PHE A 98 -1.52 -13.52 -1.40
N VAL A 99 -2.47 -12.82 -2.03
CA VAL A 99 -3.79 -13.38 -2.32
C VAL A 99 -3.67 -14.61 -3.23
N ILE A 100 -2.83 -14.55 -4.28
CA ILE A 100 -2.59 -15.71 -5.16
C ILE A 100 -1.91 -16.84 -4.38
N TYR A 101 -0.85 -16.52 -3.63
CA TYR A 101 -0.11 -17.49 -2.83
C TYR A 101 -1.03 -18.25 -1.86
N PHE A 102 -1.81 -17.54 -1.05
CA PHE A 102 -2.72 -18.17 -0.09
C PHE A 102 -3.88 -18.90 -0.76
N ALA A 103 -4.40 -18.39 -1.88
CA ALA A 103 -5.44 -19.10 -2.62
C ALA A 103 -4.92 -20.44 -3.18
N LEU A 104 -3.68 -20.49 -3.66
CA LEU A 104 -3.05 -21.73 -4.12
C LEU A 104 -2.74 -22.68 -2.97
N GLU A 105 -2.18 -22.16 -1.87
CA GLU A 105 -1.89 -22.96 -0.67
C GLU A 105 -3.15 -23.61 -0.11
N TRP A 106 -4.25 -22.86 -0.02
CA TRP A 106 -5.57 -23.36 0.38
C TRP A 106 -6.05 -24.44 -0.60
N LEU A 107 -6.06 -24.15 -1.90
CA LEU A 107 -6.56 -25.08 -2.92
C LEU A 107 -5.80 -26.41 -2.96
N LEU A 108 -4.48 -26.37 -2.68
CA LEU A 108 -3.61 -27.54 -2.80
C LEU A 108 -3.51 -28.37 -1.52
N ASN A 109 -3.59 -27.75 -0.34
CA ASN A 109 -3.31 -28.42 0.93
C ASN A 109 -4.55 -28.65 1.79
N GLU A 110 -5.70 -28.06 1.47
CA GLU A 110 -6.90 -28.26 2.27
C GLU A 110 -7.65 -29.50 1.78
N ASP A 111 -7.51 -30.61 2.52
CA ASP A 111 -8.41 -31.75 2.45
C ASP A 111 -9.77 -31.29 3.00
N VAL A 112 -10.64 -30.76 2.14
CA VAL A 112 -11.98 -30.31 2.55
C VAL A 112 -12.88 -31.53 2.79
N LYS A 113 -12.61 -32.25 3.88
CA LYS A 113 -13.48 -33.28 4.42
C LYS A 113 -13.97 -32.78 5.77
N PHE A 114 -15.11 -32.10 5.75
CA PHE A 114 -15.84 -31.78 6.97
C PHE A 114 -16.20 -33.07 7.70
N GLU A 115 -15.45 -33.43 8.74
CA GLU A 115 -15.86 -34.47 9.68
C GLU A 115 -17.08 -33.98 10.46
N LYS A 116 -18.27 -34.44 10.07
CA LYS A 116 -19.51 -34.19 10.81
C LYS A 116 -19.42 -34.89 12.16
N LYS A 117 -19.08 -34.15 13.21
CA LYS A 117 -19.20 -34.59 14.59
C LYS A 117 -20.66 -34.91 14.91
N PRO A 118 -20.95 -36.08 15.52
CA PRO A 118 -22.31 -36.44 15.91
C PRO A 118 -22.85 -35.48 16.98
N GLY A 119 -24.10 -35.06 16.84
CA GLY A 119 -24.78 -34.17 17.80
C GLY A 119 -24.70 -32.66 17.51
N GLN A 120 -24.01 -32.25 16.45
CA GLN A 120 -24.05 -30.85 15.98
C GLN A 120 -25.09 -30.66 14.88
N ASP A 121 -25.83 -29.55 14.96
CA ASP A 121 -26.83 -29.16 13.97
C ASP A 121 -26.17 -28.37 12.82
N TYR A 122 -25.83 -29.08 11.75
CA TYR A 122 -25.22 -28.50 10.55
C TYR A 122 -26.23 -27.81 9.63
N SER A 123 -27.53 -27.84 9.93
CA SER A 123 -28.57 -27.20 9.09
C SER A 123 -28.41 -25.67 8.98
N LYS A 124 -27.69 -25.07 9.93
CA LYS A 124 -27.38 -23.62 9.98
C LYS A 124 -25.99 -23.27 9.45
N SER A 125 -25.17 -24.25 9.07
CA SER A 125 -23.86 -23.99 8.46
C SER A 125 -24.02 -23.72 6.98
N ALA A 126 -23.23 -22.81 6.43
CA ALA A 126 -23.25 -22.56 5.00
C ALA A 126 -22.68 -23.78 4.24
N SER A 127 -23.09 -23.94 2.98
CA SER A 127 -22.44 -24.96 2.14
C SER A 127 -20.99 -24.56 1.87
N GLU A 128 -20.08 -25.51 1.88
CA GLU A 128 -18.64 -25.33 1.57
C GLU A 128 -18.39 -24.48 0.31
N ASN A 129 -19.10 -24.77 -0.79
CA ASN A 129 -18.98 -24.01 -2.04
C ASN A 129 -19.38 -22.53 -1.89
N PHE A 130 -20.33 -22.24 -1.00
CA PHE A 130 -20.77 -20.87 -0.71
C PHE A 130 -19.72 -20.13 0.11
N GLU A 131 -19.13 -20.77 1.13
CA GLU A 131 -18.05 -20.19 1.93
C GLU A 131 -16.83 -19.87 1.05
N PHE A 132 -16.43 -20.82 0.20
CA PHE A 132 -15.34 -20.62 -0.75
C PHE A 132 -15.64 -19.48 -1.73
N GLY A 133 -16.82 -19.48 -2.36
CA GLY A 133 -17.24 -18.43 -3.29
C GLY A 133 -17.24 -17.06 -2.63
N TRP A 134 -17.65 -16.96 -1.37
CA TRP A 134 -17.64 -15.71 -0.61
C TRP A 134 -16.23 -15.19 -0.33
N ILE A 135 -15.31 -16.06 0.09
CA ILE A 135 -13.91 -15.70 0.37
C ILE A 135 -13.21 -15.19 -0.89
N ILE A 136 -13.39 -15.88 -2.03
CA ILE A 136 -12.81 -15.45 -3.31
C ILE A 136 -13.42 -14.12 -3.78
N CYS A 137 -14.75 -13.98 -3.72
CA CYS A 137 -15.42 -12.74 -4.10
C CYS A 137 -14.94 -11.54 -3.26
N THR A 138 -14.93 -11.69 -1.94
CA THR A 138 -14.48 -10.63 -1.03
C THR A 138 -13.01 -10.28 -1.27
N SER A 139 -12.15 -11.27 -1.50
CA SER A 139 -10.74 -11.06 -1.84
C SER A 139 -10.58 -10.27 -3.14
N ILE A 140 -11.30 -10.63 -4.21
CA ILE A 140 -11.27 -9.90 -5.49
C ILE A 140 -11.72 -8.45 -5.31
N ILE A 141 -12.81 -8.22 -4.56
CA ILE A 141 -13.33 -6.87 -4.29
C ILE A 141 -12.28 -6.02 -3.56
N ILE A 142 -11.65 -6.56 -2.51
CA ILE A 142 -10.62 -5.85 -1.74
C ILE A 142 -9.45 -5.45 -2.66
N GLN A 143 -9.04 -6.33 -3.57
CA GLN A 143 -7.95 -6.05 -4.50
C GLN A 143 -8.33 -5.04 -5.58
N ALA A 144 -9.57 -5.09 -6.07
CA ALA A 144 -10.09 -4.07 -6.98
C ALA A 144 -10.10 -2.69 -6.32
N VAL A 145 -10.51 -2.59 -5.05
CA VAL A 145 -10.47 -1.35 -4.27
C VAL A 145 -9.03 -0.86 -4.09
N ARG A 146 -8.07 -1.75 -3.75
CA ARG A 146 -6.65 -1.39 -3.62
C ARG A 146 -6.05 -0.87 -4.94
N LEU A 147 -6.34 -1.53 -6.06
CA LEU A 147 -5.93 -1.09 -7.39
C LEU A 147 -6.51 0.28 -7.72
N TYR A 148 -7.80 0.49 -7.45
CA TYR A 148 -8.45 1.79 -7.63
C TYR A 148 -7.79 2.88 -6.77
N SER A 149 -7.54 2.62 -5.49
CA SER A 149 -6.84 3.55 -4.59
C SER A 149 -5.44 3.91 -5.09
N THR A 150 -4.71 2.94 -5.65
CA THR A 150 -3.39 3.19 -6.26
C THR A 150 -3.50 4.17 -7.43
N LEU A 151 -4.51 3.99 -8.29
CA LEU A 151 -4.75 4.90 -9.41
C LEU A 151 -5.22 6.30 -8.97
N VAL A 152 -5.94 6.39 -7.85
CA VAL A 152 -6.32 7.67 -7.23
C VAL A 152 -5.07 8.40 -6.72
N ILE A 153 -4.19 7.73 -5.98
CA ILE A 153 -2.93 8.32 -5.49
C ILE A 153 -2.04 8.74 -6.67
N PHE A 154 -1.98 7.91 -7.71
CA PHE A 154 -1.27 8.22 -8.93
C PHE A 154 -1.83 9.50 -9.61
N SER A 155 -3.15 9.59 -9.74
CA SER A 155 -3.84 10.74 -10.35
C SER A 155 -3.61 12.01 -9.55
N PHE A 156 -3.62 11.92 -8.22
CA PHE A 156 -3.26 13.01 -7.31
C PHE A 156 -1.82 13.47 -7.52
N TYR A 157 -0.86 12.54 -7.54
CA TYR A 157 0.55 12.85 -7.77
C TYR A 157 0.81 13.49 -9.14
N LYS A 158 0.15 12.99 -10.20
CA LYS A 158 0.21 13.59 -11.55
C LYS A 158 -0.34 15.02 -11.58
N ARG A 159 -1.41 15.30 -10.82
CA ARG A 159 -1.93 16.68 -10.67
C ARG A 159 -0.95 17.55 -9.91
N LEU A 160 -0.34 17.03 -8.85
CA LEU A 160 0.65 17.74 -8.04
C LEU A 160 1.88 18.13 -8.87
N LEU A 161 2.41 17.21 -9.67
CA LEU A 161 3.51 17.48 -10.60
C LEU A 161 3.19 18.62 -11.58
N ARG A 162 2.00 18.58 -12.19
CA ARG A 162 1.56 19.65 -13.11
C ARG A 162 1.50 21.00 -12.43
N LEU A 163 0.98 21.07 -11.20
CA LEU A 163 0.91 22.32 -10.44
C LEU A 163 2.31 22.89 -10.16
N THR A 164 3.24 22.07 -9.65
CA THR A 164 4.63 22.52 -9.39
C THR A 164 5.34 22.97 -10.66
N THR A 165 5.10 22.28 -11.78
CA THR A 165 5.68 22.64 -13.09
C THR A 165 5.15 24.00 -13.57
N ILE A 166 3.85 24.27 -13.41
CA ILE A 166 3.24 25.56 -13.79
C ILE A 166 3.75 26.69 -12.90
N GLN A 167 3.98 26.42 -11.61
CA GLN A 167 4.49 27.40 -10.66
C GLN A 167 5.98 27.72 -10.86
N GLY A 168 6.67 27.06 -11.81
CA GLY A 168 8.10 27.25 -12.03
C GLY A 168 8.95 26.81 -10.83
N GLU A 169 8.37 26.03 -9.92
CA GLU A 169 9.05 25.52 -8.74
C GLU A 169 9.93 24.35 -9.22
N ASP A 170 11.17 24.65 -9.60
CA ASP A 170 12.15 23.60 -9.83
C ASP A 170 12.37 22.91 -8.49
N VAL A 171 12.25 21.58 -8.48
CA VAL A 171 12.61 20.79 -7.30
C VAL A 171 14.10 21.02 -7.14
N GLY A 172 14.51 21.96 -6.27
CA GLY A 172 15.87 22.45 -6.08
C GLY A 172 16.80 21.40 -5.50
N ILE A 173 16.93 20.27 -6.19
CA ILE A 173 17.68 19.08 -5.76
C ILE A 173 19.12 19.48 -5.40
N ASP A 174 19.72 20.40 -6.17
CA ASP A 174 21.10 20.81 -6.00
C ASP A 174 21.32 21.68 -4.75
N ASP A 175 20.45 22.67 -4.51
CA ASP A 175 20.52 23.51 -3.29
C ASP A 175 20.17 22.71 -2.03
N ILE A 176 19.24 21.75 -2.16
CA ILE A 176 18.85 20.88 -1.05
C ILE A 176 19.96 19.87 -0.72
N GLU A 177 20.74 19.39 -1.70
CA GLU A 177 21.88 18.50 -1.44
C GLU A 177 22.95 19.15 -0.54
N LEU A 178 23.14 20.47 -0.65
CA LEU A 178 24.05 21.22 0.21
C LEU A 178 23.57 21.26 1.67
N ASP A 179 22.26 21.45 1.90
CA ASP A 179 21.68 21.51 3.25
C ASP A 179 21.63 20.12 3.94
N LEU A 180 21.44 19.03 3.18
CA LEU A 180 21.44 17.67 3.72
C LEU A 180 22.78 17.24 4.32
N LYS A 181 23.91 17.74 3.80
CA LYS A 181 25.23 17.41 4.33
C LYS A 181 25.37 17.79 5.81
N ASN A 182 24.57 18.74 6.27
CA ASN A 182 24.56 19.22 7.65
C ASN A 182 23.49 18.54 8.54
N ARG A 183 22.73 17.57 8.02
CA ARG A 183 21.62 16.89 8.71
C ARG A 183 22.03 15.53 9.27
N ASN A 184 21.20 14.95 10.12
CA ASN A 184 21.42 13.61 10.67
C ASN A 184 21.35 12.52 9.58
N ILE A 185 22.09 11.43 9.76
CA ILE A 185 22.19 10.32 8.79
C ILE A 185 20.81 9.74 8.41
N ILE A 186 19.89 9.65 9.38
CA ILE A 186 18.54 9.14 9.17
C ILE A 186 17.75 10.07 8.23
N GLU A 187 17.81 11.38 8.47
CA GLU A 187 17.14 12.39 7.65
C GLU A 187 17.71 12.40 6.23
N GLN A 188 19.04 12.27 6.11
CA GLN A 188 19.71 12.14 4.82
C GLN A 188 19.22 10.92 4.04
N ASN A 189 19.14 9.75 4.70
CA ASN A 189 18.71 8.52 4.04
C ASN A 189 17.23 8.58 3.63
N PHE A 190 16.37 9.11 4.51
CA PHE A 190 14.96 9.30 4.18
C PHE A 190 14.77 10.21 2.97
N TYR A 191 15.50 11.32 2.93
CA TYR A 191 15.45 12.24 1.80
C TYR A 191 16.03 11.63 0.51
N LYS A 192 17.13 10.88 0.59
CA LYS A 192 17.67 10.13 -0.56
C LYS A 192 16.64 9.16 -1.14
N ILE A 193 15.85 8.49 -0.29
CA ILE A 193 14.73 7.64 -0.73
C ILE A 193 13.67 8.47 -1.46
N GLN A 194 13.29 9.63 -0.92
CA GLN A 194 12.32 10.51 -1.57
C GLN A 194 12.80 10.95 -2.96
N ILE A 195 14.07 11.36 -3.09
CA ILE A 195 14.69 11.71 -4.37
C ILE A 195 14.69 10.51 -5.32
N GLY A 196 15.11 9.33 -4.84
CA GLY A 196 15.14 8.11 -5.65
C GLY A 196 13.76 7.82 -6.25
N CYS A 197 12.72 7.82 -5.42
CA CYS A 197 11.34 7.64 -5.86
C CYS A 197 10.90 8.73 -6.85
N TYR A 198 11.28 9.99 -6.62
CA TYR A 198 10.97 11.09 -7.54
C TYR A 198 11.64 10.89 -8.91
N LYS A 199 12.93 10.51 -8.94
CA LYS A 199 13.69 10.25 -10.18
C LYS A 199 13.07 9.09 -10.97
N ILE A 200 12.73 7.99 -10.29
CA ILE A 200 12.02 6.84 -10.86
C ILE A 200 10.71 7.29 -11.53
N LEU A 201 9.90 8.09 -10.83
CA LEU A 201 8.61 8.56 -11.34
C LEU A 201 8.77 9.57 -12.51
N LYS A 202 9.75 10.46 -12.45
CA LYS A 202 10.00 11.45 -13.54
C LYS A 202 10.56 10.78 -14.81
N GLY A 203 11.07 9.55 -14.70
CA GLY A 203 11.60 8.79 -15.84
C GLY A 203 13.01 9.22 -16.25
N LYS A 204 13.81 9.76 -15.33
CA LYS A 204 15.25 9.92 -15.49
C LYS A 204 15.94 8.80 -14.71
N ILE A 205 16.08 7.65 -15.36
CA ILE A 205 17.21 6.74 -15.11
C ILE A 205 18.38 7.30 -15.91
#